data_AF-A0A662VZD4-F1
#
_entry.id   AF-A0A662VZD4-F1
#
_cell.length_a   1.000
_cell.length_b   1.000
_cell.length_c   1.000
_cell.angle_alpha   90.00
_cell.angle_beta   90.00
_cell.angle_gamma   90.00
#
_symmetry.space_group_name_H-M   'P 1'
#
loop_
_entity.id
_entity.type
_entity.pdbx_description
1 polymer ?
#
loop_
_entity_poly.entity_id
_entity_poly.type
_entity_poly.pdbx_seq_one_letter_code
_entity_poly.pdbx_strand_id
1 'polypeptide(L)'
;MDIHAFRGIPDLELELDGKSVIIRGENGMGKSSIVDAIEFFFTGKVSHLEGVRGLSLQRHGPHVHYSPEDVKIEITFNPGNVSLTRTFTSAPDPPEKFEDYFQITQKGTFILRRSQILTFIMSRPADRFRAIGSIIGIEPLDKVELEMMRLRDDLKGEVESIEDKINDLFAKLPKNLGENITRIEEVLPALNKILREADLPEIETFEGLDALSEEILKAIKKDVNMETVRVLKDVIGTIETLSMPDDVVGKLENLNEKIEQLLVEGSGFNLSEAGLLESELLEVGKNILEKEKRDFCPLCEQKIDRERLLWKIRERLRILRSISERASEIREISVQVKNKLGTLVNELESIQTKIEPFAELFKEKSELPRKIVFLRDFIREIATATELKMKIHIQKFSQQ
;
A
#
# COMPACT_ATOMS: atom_id res chain seq x y z
N MET A 1 -10.52 -38.39 21.55
CA MET A 1 -9.84 -37.44 20.65
C MET A 1 -8.40 -37.84 20.70
N ASP A 2 -7.83 -38.11 19.54
CA ASP A 2 -6.54 -38.76 19.41
C ASP A 2 -5.65 -37.86 18.56
N ILE A 3 -4.49 -37.51 19.10
CA ILE A 3 -3.51 -36.63 18.45
C ILE A 3 -2.22 -37.44 18.29
N HIS A 4 -1.82 -37.66 17.05
CA HIS A 4 -0.59 -38.36 16.69
C HIS A 4 0.36 -37.45 15.93
N ALA A 5 1.64 -37.48 16.35
CA ALA A 5 2.76 -36.81 15.69
C ALA A 5 2.59 -35.29 15.48
N PHE A 6 1.85 -34.57 16.32
CA PHE A 6 1.55 -33.15 16.12
C PHE A 6 2.22 -32.24 17.17
N ARG A 7 3.10 -31.36 16.71
CA ARG A 7 3.82 -30.34 17.48
C ARG A 7 4.53 -30.91 18.71
N GLY A 8 4.10 -30.55 19.93
CA GLY A 8 4.69 -31.06 21.17
C GLY A 8 4.10 -32.40 21.63
N ILE A 9 3.24 -33.02 20.83
CA ILE A 9 2.51 -34.24 21.17
C ILE A 9 2.98 -35.38 20.25
N PRO A 10 3.73 -36.37 20.75
CA PRO A 10 4.04 -37.57 19.98
C PRO A 10 2.81 -38.46 19.80
N ASP A 11 2.09 -38.71 20.90
CA ASP A 11 0.84 -39.47 20.93
C ASP A 11 0.02 -39.05 22.16
N LEU A 12 -1.28 -38.81 22.01
CA LEU A 12 -2.18 -38.45 23.09
C LEU A 12 -3.63 -38.83 22.77
N GLU A 13 -4.22 -39.64 23.63
CA GLU A 13 -5.66 -39.91 23.68
C GLU A 13 -6.31 -39.09 24.81
N LEU A 14 -7.39 -38.38 24.48
CA LEU A 14 -8.14 -37.51 25.39
C LEU A 14 -9.64 -37.73 25.27
N GLU A 15 -10.28 -38.07 26.39
CA GLU A 15 -11.73 -38.14 26.52
C GLU A 15 -12.30 -36.78 26.97
N LEU A 16 -13.20 -36.20 26.17
CA LEU A 16 -13.75 -34.85 26.41
C LEU A 16 -15.16 -34.81 27.03
N ASP A 17 -15.84 -35.96 27.16
CA ASP A 17 -17.15 -36.24 27.83
C ASP A 17 -18.18 -35.08 27.97
N GLY A 18 -18.20 -34.14 27.02
CA GLY A 18 -19.10 -32.98 27.02
C GLY A 18 -18.97 -32.01 28.22
N LYS A 19 -17.91 -32.08 29.03
CA LYS A 19 -17.72 -31.24 30.23
C LYS A 19 -16.62 -30.21 30.04
N SER A 20 -16.56 -29.22 30.92
CA SER A 20 -15.43 -28.29 31.00
C SER A 20 -14.17 -29.05 31.44
N VAL A 21 -13.14 -29.05 30.60
CA VAL A 21 -11.85 -29.72 30.84
C VAL A 21 -10.78 -28.68 31.21
N ILE A 22 -9.97 -28.98 32.23
CA ILE A 22 -8.80 -28.18 32.61
C ILE A 22 -7.54 -28.99 32.36
N ILE A 23 -6.69 -28.50 31.45
CA ILE A 23 -5.41 -29.13 31.11
C ILE A 23 -4.30 -28.43 31.90
N ARG A 24 -3.65 -29.17 32.82
CA ARG A 24 -2.52 -28.68 33.63
C ARG A 24 -1.24 -29.38 33.24
N GLY A 25 -0.15 -28.64 33.21
CA GLY A 25 1.19 -29.14 32.93
C GLY A 25 2.20 -28.00 32.90
N GLU A 26 3.49 -28.33 32.92
CA GLU A 26 4.58 -27.35 32.84
C GLU A 26 4.68 -26.70 31.46
N ASN A 27 5.38 -25.59 31.35
CA ASN A 27 5.61 -24.93 30.06
C ASN A 27 6.38 -25.88 29.13
N GLY A 28 6.00 -25.95 27.85
CA GLY A 28 6.61 -26.85 26.87
C GLY A 28 5.99 -28.25 26.79
N MET A 29 5.11 -28.65 27.71
CA MET A 29 4.49 -29.99 27.74
C MET A 29 3.31 -30.16 26.75
N GLY A 30 3.29 -29.45 25.61
CA GLY A 30 2.27 -29.65 24.57
C GLY A 30 0.84 -29.13 24.87
N LYS A 31 0.59 -28.43 25.98
CA LYS A 31 -0.75 -27.88 26.30
C LYS A 31 -1.36 -27.03 25.19
N SER A 32 -0.57 -26.10 24.64
CA SER A 32 -0.99 -25.27 23.51
C SER A 32 -1.15 -26.08 22.23
N SER A 33 -0.35 -27.15 22.08
CA SER A 33 -0.44 -28.06 20.93
C SER A 33 -1.78 -28.81 20.87
N ILE A 34 -2.42 -29.08 22.01
CA ILE A 34 -3.78 -29.65 22.05
C ILE A 34 -4.79 -28.69 21.40
N VAL A 35 -4.72 -27.41 21.77
CA VAL A 35 -5.59 -26.37 21.18
C VAL A 35 -5.31 -26.19 19.69
N ASP A 36 -4.03 -26.20 19.31
CA ASP A 36 -3.61 -26.10 17.91
C ASP A 36 -4.06 -27.32 17.09
N ALA A 37 -4.12 -28.52 17.69
CA ALA A 37 -4.62 -29.72 17.03
C ALA A 37 -6.12 -29.60 16.71
N ILE A 38 -6.90 -29.04 17.65
CA ILE A 38 -8.32 -28.77 17.43
C ILE A 38 -8.50 -27.70 16.35
N GLU A 39 -7.70 -26.62 16.39
CA GLU A 39 -7.71 -25.60 15.34
C GLU A 39 -7.43 -26.20 13.95
N PHE A 40 -6.34 -26.96 13.87
CA PHE A 40 -5.92 -27.60 12.64
C PHE A 40 -6.98 -28.59 12.15
N PHE A 41 -7.56 -29.39 13.04
CA PHE A 41 -8.64 -30.32 12.71
C PHE A 41 -9.81 -29.62 12.00
N PHE A 42 -10.29 -28.47 12.47
CA PHE A 42 -11.39 -27.77 11.82
C PHE A 42 -10.94 -26.96 10.60
N THR A 43 -9.89 -26.15 10.74
CA THR A 43 -9.55 -25.09 9.76
C THR A 43 -8.47 -25.50 8.75
N GLY A 44 -7.67 -26.52 9.06
CA GLY A 44 -6.49 -26.91 8.28
C GLY A 44 -5.29 -26.00 8.48
N LYS A 45 -5.40 -25.08 9.44
CA LYS A 45 -4.43 -24.04 9.70
C LYS A 45 -4.11 -24.00 11.17
N VAL A 46 -3.01 -23.33 11.48
CA VAL A 46 -2.69 -22.93 12.84
C VAL A 46 -2.43 -21.43 12.82
N SER A 47 -3.38 -20.63 13.27
CA SER A 47 -3.45 -19.20 12.93
C SER A 47 -2.21 -18.41 13.36
N HIS A 48 -1.59 -18.78 14.47
CA HIS A 48 -0.38 -18.10 14.98
C HIS A 48 0.93 -18.58 14.31
N LEU A 49 0.86 -19.60 13.45
CA LEU A 49 1.97 -20.01 12.58
C LEU A 49 1.86 -19.36 11.19
N GLU A 50 0.69 -18.88 10.79
CA GLU A 50 0.50 -18.18 9.52
C GLU A 50 1.06 -16.74 9.63
N GLY A 51 1.76 -16.29 8.58
CA GLY A 51 2.28 -14.91 8.48
C GLY A 51 3.65 -14.65 9.13
N VAL A 52 4.23 -15.60 9.86
CA VAL A 52 5.59 -15.47 10.40
C VAL A 52 6.61 -16.01 9.40
N ARG A 53 7.53 -15.16 8.94
CA ARG A 53 8.55 -15.52 7.95
C ARG A 53 9.40 -16.69 8.45
N GLY A 54 9.41 -17.79 7.70
CA GLY A 54 10.18 -18.99 8.03
C GLY A 54 9.42 -20.05 8.84
N LEU A 55 8.24 -19.73 9.39
CA LEU A 55 7.34 -20.72 9.95
C LEU A 55 6.35 -21.19 8.89
N SER A 56 6.10 -22.50 8.88
CA SER A 56 5.04 -23.10 8.07
C SER A 56 4.50 -24.31 8.78
N LEU A 57 3.19 -24.54 8.64
CA LEU A 57 2.52 -25.67 9.26
C LEU A 57 3.08 -27.01 8.78
N GLN A 58 3.44 -27.13 7.50
CA GLN A 58 4.07 -28.35 6.97
C GLN A 58 5.43 -28.67 7.61
N ARG A 59 6.22 -27.64 7.96
CA ARG A 59 7.56 -27.84 8.53
C ARG A 59 7.55 -27.89 10.06
N HIS A 60 6.61 -27.21 10.71
CA HIS A 60 6.60 -26.98 12.17
C HIS A 60 5.35 -27.54 12.88
N GLY A 61 4.42 -28.10 12.10
CA GLY A 61 3.26 -28.84 12.57
C GLY A 61 3.59 -30.27 13.01
N PRO A 62 4.44 -31.05 12.29
CA PRO A 62 4.86 -32.37 12.76
C PRO A 62 5.65 -32.27 14.07
N HIS A 63 5.54 -33.30 14.90
CA HIS A 63 6.39 -33.48 16.06
C HIS A 63 7.84 -33.72 15.63
N VAL A 64 8.83 -33.27 16.42
CA VAL A 64 10.26 -33.24 16.06
C VAL A 64 10.86 -34.61 15.69
N HIS A 65 10.21 -35.70 16.08
CA HIS A 65 10.64 -37.09 15.81
C HIS A 65 9.83 -37.79 14.71
N TYR A 66 8.95 -37.07 14.03
CA TYR A 66 8.02 -37.62 13.04
C TYR A 66 8.03 -36.81 11.75
N SER A 67 7.51 -37.42 10.69
CA SER A 67 7.38 -36.81 9.37
C SER A 67 5.99 -36.21 9.19
N PRO A 68 5.80 -35.29 8.22
CA PRO A 68 4.47 -34.75 7.93
C PRO A 68 3.41 -35.80 7.59
N GLU A 69 3.79 -36.94 7.00
CA GLU A 69 2.83 -38.00 6.69
C GLU A 69 2.28 -38.70 7.95
N ASP A 70 3.01 -38.64 9.07
CA ASP A 70 2.61 -39.27 10.33
C ASP A 70 1.55 -38.45 11.06
N VAL A 71 1.35 -37.18 10.71
CA VAL A 71 0.42 -36.30 11.42
C VAL A 71 -1.02 -36.75 11.20
N LYS A 72 -1.67 -37.14 12.30
CA LYS A 72 -3.08 -37.55 12.32
C LYS A 72 -3.77 -37.00 13.56
N ILE A 73 -4.92 -36.33 13.37
CA ILE A 73 -5.81 -35.95 14.46
C ILE A 73 -7.18 -36.55 14.19
N GLU A 74 -7.69 -37.28 15.17
CA GLU A 74 -8.98 -37.96 15.11
C GLU A 74 -9.90 -37.44 16.22
N ILE A 75 -11.10 -37.01 15.84
CA ILE A 75 -12.12 -36.54 16.78
C ILE A 75 -13.39 -37.36 16.56
N THR A 76 -13.87 -37.96 17.65
CA THR A 76 -15.13 -38.71 17.68
C THR A 76 -16.24 -37.81 18.20
N PHE A 77 -17.27 -37.63 17.38
CA PHE A 77 -18.42 -36.77 17.68
C PHE A 77 -19.65 -37.55 18.12
N ASN A 78 -20.41 -36.95 19.03
CA ASN A 78 -21.71 -37.44 19.49
C ASN A 78 -22.83 -36.45 19.10
N PRO A 79 -24.03 -36.93 18.73
CA PRO A 79 -24.49 -38.31 18.78
C PRO A 79 -24.04 -39.18 17.60
N GLY A 80 -23.85 -40.47 17.87
CA GLY A 80 -23.63 -41.51 16.85
C GLY A 80 -22.18 -41.97 16.67
N ASN A 81 -21.26 -41.64 17.59
CA ASN A 81 -19.86 -42.10 17.58
C ASN A 81 -19.19 -41.97 16.20
N VAL A 82 -19.33 -40.80 15.58
CA VAL A 82 -18.75 -40.56 14.25
C VAL A 82 -17.31 -40.09 14.44
N SER A 83 -16.35 -40.94 14.09
CA SER A 83 -14.93 -40.61 14.08
C SER A 83 -14.53 -39.98 12.76
N LEU A 84 -13.98 -38.77 12.85
CA LEU A 84 -13.48 -38.01 11.72
C LEU A 84 -12.00 -37.76 11.89
N THR A 85 -11.25 -37.83 10.80
CA THR A 85 -9.78 -37.70 10.82
C THR A 85 -9.35 -36.52 9.95
N ARG A 86 -8.33 -35.79 10.43
CA ARG A 86 -7.55 -34.85 9.63
C ARG A 86 -6.08 -35.26 9.54
N THR A 87 -5.53 -35.10 8.35
CA THR A 87 -4.08 -35.14 8.07
C THR A 87 -3.70 -33.87 7.29
N PHE A 88 -2.43 -33.69 6.91
CA PHE A 88 -2.06 -32.58 6.01
C PHE A 88 -2.61 -32.71 4.59
N THR A 89 -2.95 -33.92 4.15
CA THR A 89 -3.41 -34.19 2.77
C THR A 89 -4.92 -34.40 2.69
N SER A 90 -5.58 -34.72 3.81
CA SER A 90 -7.01 -35.00 3.86
C SER A 90 -7.71 -34.13 4.91
N ALA A 91 -8.75 -33.43 4.48
CA ALA A 91 -9.69 -32.77 5.39
C ALA A 91 -10.71 -33.80 5.94
N PRO A 92 -11.29 -33.56 7.13
CA PRO A 92 -12.44 -34.32 7.60
C PRO A 92 -13.65 -34.13 6.66
N ASP A 93 -14.39 -35.21 6.42
CA ASP A 93 -15.64 -35.20 5.66
C ASP A 93 -16.83 -35.47 6.60
N PRO A 94 -17.47 -34.41 7.13
CA PRO A 94 -18.54 -34.58 8.11
C PRO A 94 -19.85 -35.05 7.46
N PRO A 95 -20.60 -35.97 8.10
CA PRO A 95 -21.98 -36.24 7.72
C PRO A 95 -22.84 -34.97 7.77
N GLU A 96 -23.92 -34.92 6.98
CA GLU A 96 -24.83 -33.76 6.85
C GLU A 96 -25.28 -33.16 8.20
N LYS A 97 -25.51 -34.00 9.21
CA LYS A 97 -25.87 -33.59 10.59
C LYS A 97 -24.82 -32.71 11.29
N PHE A 98 -23.58 -32.69 10.83
CA PHE A 98 -22.48 -31.91 11.39
C PHE A 98 -21.98 -30.79 10.46
N GLU A 99 -22.53 -30.68 9.25
CA GLU A 99 -22.08 -29.70 8.25
C GLU A 99 -22.08 -28.26 8.79
N ASP A 100 -23.18 -27.86 9.44
CA ASP A 100 -23.30 -26.52 10.04
C ASP A 100 -22.20 -26.23 11.07
N TYR A 101 -21.84 -27.21 11.90
CA TYR A 101 -20.76 -27.05 12.89
C TYR A 101 -19.40 -26.87 12.20
N PHE A 102 -19.12 -27.63 11.15
CA PHE A 102 -17.89 -27.51 10.38
C PHE A 102 -17.81 -26.15 9.68
N GLN A 103 -18.92 -25.68 9.08
CA GLN A 103 -18.94 -24.36 8.43
C GLN A 103 -18.71 -23.20 9.41
N ILE A 104 -19.28 -23.26 10.61
CA ILE A 104 -19.06 -22.23 11.64
C ILE A 104 -17.61 -22.26 12.13
N THR A 105 -17.07 -23.45 12.37
CA THR A 105 -15.70 -23.61 12.89
C THR A 105 -14.61 -23.26 11.87
N GLN A 106 -14.88 -23.31 10.56
CA GLN A 106 -13.95 -22.80 9.54
C GLN A 106 -13.54 -21.34 9.78
N LYS A 107 -14.37 -20.54 10.47
CA LYS A 107 -14.07 -19.14 10.79
C LYS A 107 -12.97 -18.98 11.86
N GLY A 108 -12.62 -20.03 12.60
CA GLY A 108 -11.54 -20.02 13.61
C GLY A 108 -11.85 -19.22 14.89
N THR A 109 -13.06 -18.69 15.05
CA THR A 109 -13.45 -17.81 16.17
C THR A 109 -13.75 -18.54 17.48
N PHE A 110 -13.77 -19.88 17.46
CA PHE A 110 -14.05 -20.72 18.63
C PHE A 110 -12.84 -20.86 19.57
N ILE A 111 -11.68 -20.29 19.21
CA ILE A 111 -10.46 -20.34 20.01
C ILE A 111 -10.16 -18.95 20.56
N LEU A 112 -10.14 -18.83 21.89
CA LEU A 112 -9.69 -17.63 22.58
C LEU A 112 -8.26 -17.82 23.12
N ARG A 113 -7.29 -17.18 22.48
CA ARG A 113 -5.88 -17.25 22.88
C ARG A 113 -5.54 -16.20 23.93
N ARG A 114 -4.56 -16.53 24.78
CA ARG A 114 -4.00 -15.59 25.76
C ARG A 114 -3.50 -14.29 25.10
N SER A 115 -2.86 -14.39 23.95
CA SER A 115 -2.38 -13.22 23.20
C SER A 115 -3.52 -12.28 22.82
N GLN A 116 -4.64 -12.80 22.30
CA GLN A 116 -5.83 -12.00 21.95
C GLN A 116 -6.41 -11.28 23.17
N ILE A 117 -6.53 -11.96 24.31
CA ILE A 117 -7.00 -11.36 25.57
C ILE A 117 -6.07 -10.22 26.00
N LEU A 118 -4.76 -10.45 25.99
CA LEU A 118 -3.79 -9.44 26.38
C LEU A 118 -3.79 -8.25 25.42
N THR A 119 -3.86 -8.49 24.11
CA THR A 119 -4.00 -7.42 23.10
C THR A 119 -5.22 -6.57 23.39
N PHE A 120 -6.38 -7.18 23.65
CA PHE A 120 -7.59 -6.45 24.01
C PHE A 120 -7.42 -5.60 25.29
N ILE A 121 -6.85 -6.16 26.36
CA ILE A 121 -6.63 -5.45 27.63
C ILE A 121 -5.66 -4.27 27.46
N MET A 122 -4.61 -4.45 26.66
CA MET A 122 -3.57 -3.45 26.44
C MET A 122 -3.92 -2.40 25.36
N SER A 123 -4.97 -2.63 24.58
CA SER A 123 -5.38 -1.73 23.49
C SER A 123 -5.94 -0.40 24.02
N ARG A 124 -5.62 0.68 23.30
CA ARG A 124 -6.19 2.01 23.54
C ARG A 124 -7.70 1.98 23.25
N PRO A 125 -8.52 2.86 23.84
CA PRO A 125 -9.97 2.88 23.61
C PRO A 125 -10.37 2.88 22.12
N ALA A 126 -9.65 3.64 21.29
CA ALA A 126 -9.90 3.70 19.84
C ALA A 126 -9.62 2.36 19.11
N ASP A 127 -8.67 1.58 19.60
CA ASP A 127 -8.23 0.32 18.97
C ASP A 127 -8.94 -0.91 19.55
N ARG A 128 -9.65 -0.77 20.68
CA ARG A 128 -10.37 -1.87 21.34
C ARG A 128 -11.42 -2.52 20.46
N PHE A 129 -12.07 -1.74 19.60
CA PHE A 129 -13.05 -2.28 18.65
C PHE A 129 -12.40 -3.29 17.71
N ARG A 130 -11.24 -2.96 17.13
CA ARG A 130 -10.46 -3.88 16.27
C ARG A 130 -9.95 -5.10 17.04
N ALA A 131 -9.49 -4.90 18.27
CA ALA A 131 -9.03 -6.00 19.12
C ALA A 131 -10.17 -6.99 19.46
N ILE A 132 -11.37 -6.49 19.78
CA ILE A 132 -12.58 -7.33 19.91
C ILE A 132 -12.91 -7.97 18.57
N GLY A 133 -12.79 -7.21 17.48
CA GLY A 133 -13.10 -7.68 16.13
C GLY A 133 -12.33 -8.94 15.73
N SER A 134 -11.05 -9.01 16.13
CA SER A 134 -10.19 -10.19 15.95
C SER A 134 -10.63 -11.42 16.77
N ILE A 135 -11.37 -11.22 17.87
CA ILE A 135 -11.88 -12.30 18.72
C ILE A 135 -13.20 -12.83 18.15
N ILE A 136 -14.10 -11.93 17.74
CA ILE A 136 -15.43 -12.30 17.23
C ILE A 136 -15.44 -12.63 15.74
N GLY A 137 -14.34 -12.38 15.02
CA GLY A 137 -14.17 -12.71 13.61
C GLY A 137 -14.80 -11.71 12.63
N ILE A 138 -14.89 -10.43 12.99
CA ILE A 138 -15.37 -9.37 12.07
C ILE A 138 -14.23 -8.67 11.32
N GLU A 139 -12.97 -9.08 11.52
CA GLU A 139 -11.82 -8.52 10.79
C GLU A 139 -11.98 -8.51 9.25
N PRO A 140 -12.59 -9.53 8.60
CA PRO A 140 -12.86 -9.47 7.17
C PRO A 140 -13.84 -8.34 6.80
N LEU A 141 -14.81 -8.05 7.66
CA LEU A 141 -15.77 -6.96 7.43
C LEU A 141 -15.09 -5.60 7.53
N ASP A 142 -14.20 -5.42 8.50
CA ASP A 142 -13.38 -4.21 8.63
C ASP A 142 -12.52 -3.98 7.36
N LYS A 143 -12.00 -5.05 6.75
CA LYS A 143 -11.26 -4.96 5.48
C LYS A 143 -12.15 -4.53 4.32
N VAL A 144 -13.34 -5.10 4.22
CA VAL A 144 -14.32 -4.71 3.18
C VAL A 144 -14.69 -3.23 3.35
N GLU A 145 -14.99 -2.78 4.57
CA GLU A 145 -15.29 -1.38 4.85
C GLU A 145 -14.14 -0.45 4.45
N LEU A 146 -12.89 -0.80 4.79
CA LEU A 146 -11.72 -0.02 4.45
C LEU A 146 -11.51 0.10 2.92
N GLU A 147 -11.70 -1.00 2.19
CA GLU A 147 -11.61 -0.99 0.72
C GLU A 147 -12.75 -0.17 0.09
N MET A 148 -13.96 -0.24 0.62
CA MET A 148 -15.07 0.60 0.16
C MET A 148 -14.82 2.09 0.43
N MET A 149 -14.23 2.43 1.57
CA MET A 149 -13.84 3.81 1.88
C MET A 149 -12.78 4.33 0.91
N ARG A 150 -11.77 3.52 0.60
CA ARG A 150 -10.73 3.86 -0.40
C ARG A 150 -11.34 4.11 -1.78
N LEU A 151 -12.17 3.19 -2.26
CA LEU A 151 -12.84 3.33 -3.56
C LEU A 151 -13.70 4.60 -3.62
N ARG A 152 -14.43 4.91 -2.55
CA ARG A 152 -15.21 6.16 -2.47
C ARG A 152 -14.32 7.38 -2.58
N ASP A 153 -13.21 7.41 -1.86
CA ASP A 153 -12.30 8.56 -1.81
C ASP A 153 -11.58 8.74 -3.16
N ASP A 154 -11.21 7.65 -3.84
CA ASP A 154 -10.66 7.66 -5.20
C ASP A 154 -11.67 8.22 -6.21
N LEU A 155 -12.90 7.70 -6.22
CA LEU A 155 -13.96 8.20 -7.11
C LEU A 155 -14.28 9.67 -6.86
N LYS A 156 -14.28 10.10 -5.59
CA LYS A 156 -14.48 11.50 -5.25
C LYS A 156 -13.35 12.37 -5.82
N GLY A 157 -12.10 11.93 -5.72
CA GLY A 157 -10.96 12.62 -6.31
C GLY A 157 -11.03 12.70 -7.84
N GLU A 158 -11.53 11.65 -8.51
CA GLU A 158 -11.77 11.69 -9.96
C GLU A 158 -12.83 12.72 -10.35
N VAL A 159 -13.94 12.78 -9.62
CA VAL A 159 -15.00 13.77 -9.84
C VAL A 159 -14.45 15.19 -9.67
N GLU A 160 -13.76 15.46 -8.56
CA GLU A 160 -13.15 16.78 -8.30
C GLU A 160 -12.15 17.15 -9.42
N SER A 161 -11.34 16.20 -9.89
CA SER A 161 -10.40 16.45 -11.00
C SER A 161 -11.11 16.77 -12.33
N ILE A 162 -12.23 16.11 -12.63
CA ILE A 162 -13.01 16.39 -13.84
C ILE A 162 -13.69 17.76 -13.73
N GLU A 163 -14.26 18.09 -12.57
CA GLU A 163 -14.85 19.40 -12.30
C GLU A 163 -13.81 20.52 -12.45
N ASP A 164 -12.60 20.33 -11.92
CA ASP A 164 -11.49 21.27 -12.09
C ASP A 164 -11.10 21.46 -13.57
N LYS A 165 -11.06 20.38 -14.35
CA LYS A 165 -10.81 20.46 -15.81
C LYS A 165 -11.91 21.23 -16.54
N ILE A 166 -13.17 21.00 -16.17
CA ILE A 166 -14.31 21.73 -16.74
C ILE A 166 -14.18 23.22 -16.40
N ASN A 167 -13.87 23.55 -15.14
CA ASN A 167 -13.68 24.93 -14.70
C ASN A 167 -12.50 25.62 -15.42
N ASP A 168 -11.38 24.92 -15.61
CA ASP A 168 -10.23 25.44 -16.37
C ASP A 168 -10.58 25.68 -17.85
N LEU A 169 -11.34 24.78 -18.48
CA LEU A 169 -11.84 25.00 -19.84
C LEU A 169 -12.77 26.22 -19.92
N PHE A 170 -13.69 26.37 -18.96
CA PHE A 170 -14.55 27.55 -18.87
C PHE A 170 -13.79 28.84 -18.60
N ALA A 171 -12.66 28.81 -17.87
CA ALA A 171 -11.81 29.98 -17.69
C ALA A 171 -11.06 30.38 -18.98
N LYS A 172 -10.78 29.42 -19.86
CA LYS A 172 -10.09 29.63 -21.15
C LYS A 172 -11.02 30.09 -22.26
N LEU A 173 -12.28 29.64 -22.28
CA LEU A 173 -13.26 29.97 -23.32
C LEU A 173 -13.47 31.49 -23.53
N PRO A 174 -13.66 32.32 -22.48
CA PRO A 174 -13.84 33.77 -22.64
C PRO A 174 -12.66 34.48 -23.29
N LYS A 175 -11.43 34.01 -23.05
CA LYS A 175 -10.23 34.58 -23.71
C LYS A 175 -10.21 34.32 -25.21
N ASN A 176 -10.78 33.19 -25.66
CA ASN A 176 -10.78 32.80 -27.06
C ASN A 176 -12.01 33.32 -27.82
N LEU A 177 -13.16 33.42 -27.14
CA LEU A 177 -14.42 33.87 -27.74
C LEU A 177 -14.74 35.35 -27.50
N GLY A 178 -14.01 36.05 -26.62
CA GLY A 178 -14.22 37.47 -26.35
C GLY A 178 -15.51 37.79 -25.57
N GLU A 179 -16.27 36.76 -25.17
CA GLU A 179 -17.50 36.87 -24.39
C GLU A 179 -17.42 36.06 -23.10
N ASN A 180 -18.08 36.54 -22.04
CA ASN A 180 -18.04 35.89 -20.73
C ASN A 180 -19.02 34.70 -20.70
N ILE A 181 -18.51 33.51 -20.97
CA ILE A 181 -19.29 32.26 -21.03
C ILE A 181 -19.26 31.59 -19.66
N THR A 182 -20.44 31.36 -19.08
CA THR A 182 -20.59 30.75 -17.74
C THR A 182 -21.27 29.38 -17.78
N ARG A 183 -21.89 29.00 -18.91
CA ARG A 183 -22.59 27.73 -19.10
C ARG A 183 -22.27 27.10 -20.45
N ILE A 184 -22.30 25.77 -20.56
CA ILE A 184 -22.08 25.03 -21.83
C ILE A 184 -23.07 25.50 -22.91
N GLU A 185 -24.31 25.79 -22.52
CA GLU A 185 -25.39 26.26 -23.39
C GLU A 185 -25.06 27.61 -24.06
N GLU A 186 -24.21 28.43 -23.44
CA GLU A 186 -23.80 29.75 -23.94
C GLU A 186 -22.64 29.67 -24.95
N VAL A 187 -21.97 28.51 -25.05
CA VAL A 187 -20.82 28.31 -25.95
C VAL A 187 -21.24 28.34 -27.42
N LEU A 188 -22.32 27.63 -27.79
CA LEU A 188 -22.77 27.54 -29.19
C LEU A 188 -23.26 28.89 -29.74
N PRO A 189 -24.07 29.68 -29.00
CA PRO A 189 -24.45 31.03 -29.43
C PRO A 189 -23.26 31.98 -29.59
N ALA A 190 -22.31 31.97 -28.65
CA ALA A 190 -21.12 32.82 -28.71
C ALA A 190 -20.23 32.46 -29.92
N LEU A 191 -20.08 31.16 -30.20
CA LEU A 191 -19.35 30.67 -31.36
C LEU A 191 -20.03 31.08 -32.68
N ASN A 192 -21.35 30.91 -32.80
CA ASN A 192 -22.10 31.34 -33.99
C ASN A 192 -22.03 32.84 -34.25
N LYS A 193 -21.93 33.67 -33.20
CA LYS A 193 -21.74 35.11 -33.35
C LYS A 193 -20.40 35.44 -34.02
N ILE A 194 -19.31 34.79 -33.59
CA ILE A 194 -17.98 34.95 -34.23
C ILE A 194 -18.01 34.45 -35.68
N LEU A 195 -18.70 33.34 -35.94
CA LEU A 195 -18.84 32.82 -37.30
C LEU A 195 -19.57 33.80 -38.22
N ARG A 196 -20.66 34.45 -37.76
CA ARG A 196 -21.33 35.53 -38.51
C ARG A 196 -20.42 36.72 -38.77
N GLU A 197 -19.66 37.17 -37.77
CA GLU A 197 -18.73 38.30 -37.92
C GLU A 197 -17.61 37.99 -38.93
N ALA A 198 -17.27 36.71 -39.10
CA ALA A 198 -16.30 36.20 -40.07
C ALA A 198 -16.90 35.78 -41.43
N ASP A 199 -18.20 36.00 -41.66
CA ASP A 199 -18.93 35.61 -42.87
C ASP A 199 -18.90 34.09 -43.16
N LEU A 200 -18.94 33.28 -42.09
CA LEU A 200 -18.90 31.81 -42.12
C LEU A 200 -20.28 31.19 -41.79
N PRO A 201 -20.57 29.96 -42.26
CA PRO A 201 -21.82 29.27 -41.97
C PRO A 201 -21.98 28.98 -40.47
N GLU A 202 -23.17 29.20 -39.96
CA GLU A 202 -23.53 28.89 -38.57
C GLU A 202 -23.72 27.38 -38.36
N ILE A 203 -23.52 26.93 -37.13
CA ILE A 203 -23.69 25.54 -36.71
C ILE A 203 -24.81 25.40 -35.69
N GLU A 204 -25.69 24.43 -35.91
CA GLU A 204 -26.83 24.16 -35.00
C GLU A 204 -26.44 23.21 -33.85
N THR A 205 -25.40 22.39 -34.03
CA THR A 205 -24.89 21.44 -33.03
C THR A 205 -23.37 21.36 -33.06
N PHE A 206 -22.76 20.91 -31.97
CA PHE A 206 -21.32 20.67 -31.90
C PHE A 206 -20.84 19.53 -32.83
N GLU A 207 -21.74 18.70 -33.35
CA GLU A 207 -21.41 17.60 -34.28
C GLU A 207 -21.01 18.14 -35.68
N GLY A 208 -21.42 19.36 -36.02
CA GLY A 208 -21.05 20.03 -37.28
C GLY A 208 -19.71 20.77 -37.23
N LEU A 209 -19.06 20.86 -36.07
CA LEU A 209 -17.79 21.58 -35.91
C LEU A 209 -16.67 21.00 -36.75
N ASP A 210 -16.62 19.67 -36.90
CA ASP A 210 -15.58 19.02 -37.69
C ASP A 210 -15.72 19.38 -39.17
N ALA A 211 -16.96 19.35 -39.71
CA ALA A 211 -17.26 19.72 -41.09
C ALA A 211 -17.01 21.21 -41.35
N LEU A 212 -17.39 22.09 -40.42
CA LEU A 212 -17.12 23.52 -40.51
C LEU A 212 -15.62 23.81 -40.40
N SER A 213 -14.90 23.11 -39.52
CA SER A 213 -13.44 23.24 -39.42
C SER A 213 -12.76 22.82 -40.72
N GLU A 214 -13.22 21.74 -41.37
CA GLU A 214 -12.80 21.31 -42.70
C GLU A 214 -13.05 22.37 -43.77
N GLU A 215 -14.20 23.05 -43.72
CA GLU A 215 -14.60 24.09 -44.68
C GLU A 215 -13.83 25.40 -44.48
N ILE A 216 -13.64 25.82 -43.23
CA ILE A 216 -12.77 26.94 -42.83
C ILE A 216 -11.32 26.63 -43.20
N LEU A 217 -10.84 25.40 -42.95
CA LEU A 217 -9.51 24.95 -43.36
C LEU A 217 -9.37 24.95 -44.89
N LYS A 218 -10.41 24.61 -45.66
CA LYS A 218 -10.42 24.70 -47.14
C LYS A 218 -10.39 26.14 -47.64
N ALA A 219 -11.10 27.06 -46.99
CA ALA A 219 -11.09 28.48 -47.32
C ALA A 219 -9.71 29.12 -47.03
N ILE A 220 -9.02 28.69 -45.98
CA ILE A 220 -7.69 29.21 -45.58
C ILE A 220 -6.54 28.49 -46.32
N LYS A 221 -6.75 27.26 -46.84
CA LYS A 221 -5.78 26.46 -47.61
C LYS A 221 -5.27 27.11 -48.90
N LYS A 222 -5.79 28.27 -49.31
CA LYS A 222 -5.28 28.99 -50.48
C LYS A 222 -3.99 29.78 -50.23
N ASP A 223 -3.57 30.01 -48.99
CA ASP A 223 -2.31 30.75 -48.74
C ASP A 223 -1.38 30.24 -47.63
N VAL A 224 -1.81 29.45 -46.63
CA VAL A 224 -0.85 28.84 -45.68
C VAL A 224 -1.40 27.52 -45.17
N ASN A 225 -0.54 26.51 -45.02
CA ASN A 225 -0.88 25.20 -44.45
C ASN A 225 -1.18 25.33 -42.94
N MET A 226 -2.40 25.77 -42.61
CA MET A 226 -2.85 26.10 -41.24
C MET A 226 -2.87 24.91 -40.29
N GLU A 227 -2.97 23.68 -40.80
CA GLU A 227 -2.89 22.46 -39.97
C GLU A 227 -1.50 22.32 -39.35
N THR A 228 -0.46 22.49 -40.17
CA THR A 228 0.94 22.58 -39.69
C THR A 228 1.17 23.78 -38.80
N VAL A 229 0.59 24.95 -39.08
CA VAL A 229 0.71 26.14 -38.21
C VAL A 229 0.01 25.93 -36.87
N ARG A 230 -1.15 25.27 -36.84
CA ARG A 230 -1.90 24.96 -35.62
C ARG A 230 -1.16 23.94 -34.77
N VAL A 231 -0.67 22.85 -35.38
CA VAL A 231 0.15 21.85 -34.66
C VAL A 231 1.44 22.49 -34.15
N LEU A 232 2.10 23.35 -34.93
CA LEU A 232 3.27 24.10 -34.46
C LEU A 232 2.90 25.10 -33.35
N LYS A 233 1.75 25.77 -33.40
CA LYS A 233 1.27 26.68 -32.35
C LYS A 233 0.91 25.94 -31.08
N ASP A 234 0.33 24.74 -31.17
CA ASP A 234 0.06 23.88 -30.03
C ASP A 234 1.35 23.31 -29.43
N VAL A 235 2.33 22.96 -30.26
CA VAL A 235 3.67 22.55 -29.80
C VAL A 235 4.38 23.72 -29.13
N ILE A 236 4.34 24.92 -29.73
CA ILE A 236 4.89 26.15 -29.13
C ILE A 236 4.19 26.46 -27.81
N GLY A 237 2.87 26.39 -27.74
CA GLY A 237 2.11 26.61 -26.50
C GLY A 237 2.46 25.58 -25.42
N THR A 238 2.64 24.31 -25.80
CA THR A 238 3.10 23.26 -24.87
C THR A 238 4.54 23.55 -24.39
N ILE A 239 5.42 24.01 -25.27
CA ILE A 239 6.81 24.39 -24.95
C ILE A 239 6.86 25.64 -24.06
N GLU A 240 6.00 26.62 -24.28
CA GLU A 240 5.87 27.84 -23.47
C GLU A 240 5.35 27.53 -22.06
N THR A 241 4.52 26.50 -21.92
CA THR A 241 4.06 25.99 -20.61
C THR A 241 5.03 24.99 -19.97
N LEU A 242 5.93 24.39 -20.75
CA LEU A 242 7.03 23.54 -20.29
C LEU A 242 8.12 24.40 -19.64
N SER A 243 7.78 24.96 -18.49
CA SER A 243 8.79 25.45 -17.57
C SER A 243 9.17 24.30 -16.66
N MET A 244 10.45 23.96 -16.62
CA MET A 244 11.00 23.32 -15.43
C MET A 244 10.70 24.26 -14.25
N PRO A 245 9.92 23.84 -13.24
CA PRO A 245 9.71 24.68 -12.08
C PRO A 245 11.07 24.88 -11.42
N ASP A 246 11.46 26.13 -11.17
CA ASP A 246 12.73 26.47 -10.50
C ASP A 246 12.89 25.74 -9.14
N ASP A 247 11.78 25.24 -8.57
CA ASP A 247 11.75 24.47 -7.33
C ASP A 247 12.25 23.02 -7.42
N VAL A 248 12.32 22.41 -8.61
CA VAL A 248 12.58 20.96 -8.73
C VAL A 248 14.03 20.64 -8.36
N VAL A 249 14.97 21.47 -8.82
CA VAL A 249 16.40 21.32 -8.48
C VAL A 249 16.61 21.53 -6.98
N GLY A 250 16.02 22.58 -6.40
CA GLY A 250 16.10 22.83 -4.96
C GLY A 250 15.45 21.71 -4.12
N LYS A 251 14.36 21.11 -4.60
CA LYS A 251 13.74 19.95 -3.97
C LYS A 251 14.59 18.70 -4.05
N LEU A 252 15.28 18.48 -5.17
CA LEU A 252 16.23 17.37 -5.33
C LEU A 252 17.44 17.54 -4.41
N GLU A 253 17.99 18.75 -4.31
CA GLU A 253 19.09 19.07 -3.39
C GLU A 253 18.70 18.84 -1.93
N ASN A 254 17.54 19.36 -1.51
CA ASN A 254 16.98 19.13 -0.17
C ASN A 254 16.73 17.63 0.09
N LEU A 255 16.19 16.91 -0.88
CA LEU A 255 15.97 15.46 -0.78
C LEU A 255 17.30 14.72 -0.58
N ASN A 256 18.33 15.08 -1.34
CA ASN A 256 19.64 14.43 -1.25
C ASN A 256 20.35 14.78 0.06
N GLU A 257 20.23 16.02 0.56
CA GLU A 257 20.75 16.42 1.88
C GLU A 257 20.08 15.61 3.01
N LYS A 258 18.74 15.47 2.98
CA LYS A 258 18.00 14.65 3.96
C LYS A 258 18.40 13.17 3.90
N ILE A 259 18.60 12.61 2.70
CA ILE A 259 19.09 11.24 2.51
C ILE A 259 20.51 11.10 3.08
N GLU A 260 21.41 12.05 2.82
CA GLU A 260 22.78 12.02 3.35
C GLU A 260 22.81 12.05 4.88
N GLN A 261 22.03 12.92 5.51
CA GLN A 261 21.94 12.98 6.96
C GLN A 261 21.44 11.65 7.55
N LEU A 262 20.47 10.99 6.91
CA LEU A 262 20.00 9.67 7.36
C LEU A 262 21.00 8.54 7.09
N LEU A 263 21.79 8.60 6.03
CA LEU A 263 22.83 7.59 5.75
C LEU A 263 23.99 7.67 6.75
N VAL A 264 24.38 8.89 7.16
CA VAL A 264 25.44 9.10 8.15
C VAL A 264 24.99 8.63 9.54
N GLU A 265 23.77 8.99 9.95
CA GLU A 265 23.23 8.66 11.29
C GLU A 265 22.64 7.24 11.37
N GLY A 266 22.15 6.69 10.27
CA GLY A 266 21.53 5.37 10.16
C GLY A 266 22.53 4.21 10.09
N SER A 267 23.84 4.48 9.93
CA SER A 267 24.89 3.46 9.89
C SER A 267 25.01 2.60 11.15
N GLY A 268 24.39 3.02 12.27
CA GLY A 268 24.31 2.26 13.52
C GLY A 268 22.95 1.63 13.84
N PHE A 269 21.88 1.93 13.08
CA PHE A 269 20.52 1.45 13.36
C PHE A 269 19.92 0.80 12.11
N ASN A 270 19.71 -0.52 12.17
CA ASN A 270 19.10 -1.27 11.10
C ASN A 270 17.61 -0.90 10.99
N LEU A 271 17.24 -0.06 10.01
CA LEU A 271 15.85 0.21 9.60
C LEU A 271 15.13 -0.99 8.95
N SER A 272 15.77 -2.16 8.97
CA SER A 272 15.18 -3.44 8.61
C SER A 272 14.09 -3.88 9.60
N GLU A 273 13.40 -4.98 9.26
CA GLU A 273 12.45 -5.70 10.12
C GLU A 273 12.95 -5.90 11.57
N ALA A 274 14.27 -6.04 11.78
CA ALA A 274 14.88 -6.14 13.10
C ALA A 274 14.75 -4.87 13.96
N GLY A 275 14.73 -3.67 13.36
CA GLY A 275 14.58 -2.39 14.07
C GLY A 275 13.16 -2.15 14.56
N LEU A 276 12.15 -2.68 13.84
CA LEU A 276 10.76 -2.65 14.29
C LEU A 276 10.57 -3.55 15.50
N LEU A 277 11.06 -4.79 15.43
CA LEU A 277 11.05 -5.73 16.56
C LEU A 277 11.82 -5.18 17.77
N GLU A 278 12.93 -4.50 17.53
CA GLU A 278 13.69 -3.82 18.60
C GLU A 278 12.86 -2.70 19.24
N SER A 279 12.14 -1.89 18.45
CA SER A 279 11.29 -0.81 18.98
C SER A 279 10.14 -1.35 19.83
N GLU A 280 9.51 -2.44 19.41
CA GLU A 280 8.45 -3.13 20.15
C GLU A 280 8.99 -3.70 21.46
N LEU A 281 10.15 -4.35 21.42
CA LEU A 281 10.82 -4.88 22.60
C LEU A 281 11.16 -3.77 23.60
N LEU A 282 11.65 -2.63 23.11
CA LEU A 282 11.98 -1.47 23.95
C LEU A 282 10.73 -0.85 24.60
N GLU A 283 9.61 -0.74 23.89
CA GLU A 283 8.33 -0.28 24.45
C GLU A 283 7.80 -1.25 25.51
N VAL A 284 7.82 -2.56 25.24
CA VAL A 284 7.40 -3.58 26.21
C VAL A 284 8.31 -3.56 27.44
N GLY A 285 9.63 -3.50 27.24
CA GLY A 285 10.62 -3.44 28.32
C GLY A 285 10.45 -2.18 29.18
N LYS A 286 10.22 -1.02 28.56
CA LYS A 286 9.91 0.23 29.28
C LYS A 286 8.67 0.07 30.15
N ASN A 287 7.57 -0.45 29.60
CA ASN A 287 6.33 -0.64 30.32
C ASN A 287 6.48 -1.56 31.54
N ILE A 288 7.24 -2.65 31.41
CA ILE A 288 7.54 -3.57 32.52
C ILE A 288 8.35 -2.86 33.59
N LEU A 289 9.42 -2.16 33.22
CA LEU A 289 10.28 -1.45 34.17
C LEU A 289 9.55 -0.29 34.87
N GLU A 290 8.60 0.37 34.21
CA GLU A 290 7.78 1.43 34.82
C GLU A 290 6.76 0.87 35.82
N LYS A 291 6.06 -0.23 35.47
CA LYS A 291 4.96 -0.79 36.28
C LYS A 291 5.40 -1.73 37.40
N GLU A 292 6.33 -2.63 37.14
CA GLU A 292 6.67 -3.74 38.04
C GLU A 292 7.82 -3.42 39.01
N LYS A 293 8.47 -2.24 38.87
CA LYS A 293 9.59 -1.78 39.70
C LYS A 293 10.65 -2.87 39.97
N ARG A 294 11.02 -3.64 38.93
CA ARG A 294 12.00 -4.73 39.05
C ARG A 294 13.43 -4.22 39.01
N ASP A 295 14.26 -4.77 39.88
CA ASP A 295 15.72 -4.53 39.92
C ASP A 295 16.52 -5.58 39.13
N PHE A 296 15.84 -6.52 38.47
CA PHE A 296 16.43 -7.59 37.67
C PHE A 296 15.81 -7.64 36.27
N CYS A 297 16.63 -7.95 35.28
CA CYS A 297 16.22 -8.04 33.88
C CYS A 297 15.32 -9.26 33.65
N PRO A 298 14.12 -9.11 33.06
CA PRO A 298 13.25 -10.25 32.77
C PRO A 298 13.77 -11.14 31.62
N LEU A 299 14.82 -10.73 30.90
CA LEU A 299 15.37 -11.46 29.76
C LEU A 299 16.70 -12.14 30.08
N CYS A 300 17.61 -11.44 30.75
CA CYS A 300 18.95 -11.96 31.08
C CYS A 300 19.18 -12.16 32.58
N GLU A 301 18.18 -11.87 33.42
CA GLU A 301 18.19 -12.05 34.89
C GLU A 301 19.28 -11.27 35.64
N GLN A 302 20.01 -10.39 34.94
CA GLN A 302 21.03 -9.54 35.54
C GLN A 302 20.41 -8.39 36.33
N LYS A 303 21.12 -7.95 37.38
CA LYS A 303 20.74 -6.76 38.14
C LYS A 303 20.77 -5.51 37.24
N ILE A 304 19.70 -4.73 37.27
CA ILE A 304 19.51 -3.52 36.46
C ILE A 304 19.52 -2.28 37.36
N ASP A 305 20.21 -1.24 36.89
CA ASP A 305 19.97 0.14 37.34
C ASP A 305 18.75 0.70 36.59
N ARG A 306 17.60 0.73 37.27
CA ARG A 306 16.29 1.01 36.67
C ARG A 306 16.21 2.40 36.05
N GLU A 307 16.69 3.43 36.74
CA GLU A 307 16.61 4.81 36.25
C GLU A 307 17.50 5.00 35.02
N ARG A 308 18.73 4.48 35.10
CA ARG A 308 19.67 4.55 33.99
C ARG A 308 19.19 3.77 32.77
N LEU A 309 18.61 2.58 32.98
CA LEU A 309 18.08 1.77 31.88
C LEU A 309 16.84 2.41 31.24
N LEU A 310 15.90 2.92 32.05
CA LEU A 310 14.73 3.64 31.53
C LEU A 310 15.12 4.90 30.75
N TRP A 311 16.16 5.62 31.18
CA TRP A 311 16.71 6.74 30.42
C TRP A 311 17.26 6.27 29.07
N LYS A 312 18.09 5.22 29.04
CA LYS A 312 18.64 4.65 27.80
C LYS A 312 17.56 4.15 26.84
N ILE A 313 16.52 3.48 27.36
CA ILE A 313 15.41 2.99 26.54
C ILE A 313 14.65 4.15 25.92
N ARG A 314 14.32 5.19 26.71
CA ARG A 314 13.65 6.39 26.20
C ARG A 314 14.46 7.09 25.12
N GLU A 315 15.76 7.21 25.31
CA GLU A 315 16.64 7.84 24.32
C GLU A 315 16.71 7.04 23.02
N ARG A 316 16.83 5.71 23.11
CA ARG A 316 16.79 4.83 21.92
C ARG A 316 15.46 4.91 21.18
N LEU A 317 14.33 4.90 21.90
CA LEU A 317 13.01 5.07 21.30
C LEU A 317 12.85 6.44 20.63
N ARG A 318 13.39 7.50 21.23
CA ARG A 318 13.39 8.86 20.64
C ARG A 318 14.16 8.87 19.32
N ILE A 319 15.35 8.26 19.28
CA ILE A 319 16.19 8.16 18.08
C ILE A 319 15.45 7.36 16.99
N LEU A 320 14.91 6.18 17.33
CA LEU A 320 14.18 5.33 16.38
C LEU A 320 12.96 6.04 15.77
N ARG A 321 12.18 6.78 16.58
CA ARG A 321 11.05 7.57 16.09
C ARG A 321 11.48 8.70 15.17
N SER A 322 12.54 9.43 15.54
CA SER A 322 13.08 10.52 14.71
C SER A 322 13.56 10.01 13.35
N ILE A 323 14.21 8.85 13.31
CA ILE A 323 14.62 8.23 12.05
C ILE A 323 13.40 7.82 11.21
N SER A 324 12.37 7.25 11.84
CA SER A 324 11.13 6.86 11.14
C SER A 324 10.39 8.06 10.55
N GLU A 325 10.26 9.16 11.29
CA GLU A 325 9.64 10.40 10.82
C GLU A 325 10.38 10.98 9.61
N ARG A 326 11.71 11.10 9.71
CA ARG A 326 12.56 11.58 8.61
C ARG A 326 12.50 10.68 7.37
N ALA A 327 12.42 9.36 7.56
CA ALA A 327 12.22 8.42 6.45
C ALA A 327 10.82 8.56 5.81
N SER A 328 9.81 9.00 6.55
CA SER A 328 8.50 9.36 6.00
C SER A 328 8.58 10.65 5.17
N GLU A 329 9.22 11.69 5.71
CA GLU A 329 9.42 12.96 5.01
C GLU A 329 10.14 12.77 3.66
N ILE A 330 11.19 11.96 3.62
CA ILE A 330 11.93 11.65 2.38
C ILE A 330 11.02 10.96 1.36
N ARG A 331 10.16 10.03 1.80
CA ARG A 331 9.21 9.36 0.92
C ARG A 331 8.18 10.33 0.35
N GLU A 332 7.63 11.22 1.17
CA GLU A 332 6.68 12.25 0.73
C GLU A 332 7.30 13.20 -0.30
N ILE A 333 8.48 13.76 -0.01
CA ILE A 333 9.18 14.67 -0.93
C ILE A 333 9.51 13.94 -2.24
N SER A 334 9.96 12.69 -2.17
CA SER A 334 10.25 11.88 -3.36
C SER A 334 9.02 11.64 -4.22
N VAL A 335 7.86 11.34 -3.64
CA VAL A 335 6.61 11.16 -4.40
C VAL A 335 6.26 12.46 -5.13
N GLN A 336 6.36 13.61 -4.46
CA GLN A 336 6.10 14.91 -5.09
C GLN A 336 7.03 15.18 -6.27
N VAL A 337 8.33 14.93 -6.12
CA VAL A 337 9.32 15.12 -7.18
C VAL A 337 9.09 14.15 -8.34
N LYS A 338 8.82 12.87 -8.06
CA LYS A 338 8.53 11.85 -9.09
C LYS A 338 7.28 12.18 -9.89
N ASN A 339 6.21 12.64 -9.23
CA ASN A 339 4.98 13.04 -9.91
C ASN A 339 5.23 14.24 -10.83
N LYS A 340 5.96 15.26 -10.37
CA LYS A 340 6.33 16.42 -11.20
C LYS A 340 7.15 16.02 -12.43
N LEU A 341 8.19 15.20 -12.24
CA LEU A 341 9.02 14.70 -13.34
C LEU A 341 8.21 13.80 -14.29
N GLY A 342 7.27 13.02 -13.76
CA GLY A 342 6.36 12.19 -14.56
C GLY A 342 5.44 13.02 -15.45
N THR A 343 4.89 14.12 -14.95
CA THR A 343 4.09 15.07 -15.76
C THR A 343 4.91 15.64 -16.90
N LEU A 344 6.15 16.07 -16.63
CA LEU A 344 7.07 16.57 -17.66
C LEU A 344 7.37 15.51 -18.72
N VAL A 345 7.61 14.26 -18.31
CA VAL A 345 7.83 13.14 -19.24
C VAL A 345 6.62 12.95 -20.16
N ASN A 346 5.40 12.98 -19.61
CA ASN A 346 4.17 12.84 -20.40
C ASN A 346 3.97 14.00 -21.39
N GLU A 347 4.30 15.24 -20.99
CA GLU A 347 4.25 16.40 -21.87
C GLU A 347 5.28 16.30 -23.02
N LEU A 348 6.50 15.84 -22.72
CA LEU A 348 7.53 15.61 -23.74
C LEU A 348 7.16 14.48 -24.71
N GLU A 349 6.52 13.40 -24.24
CA GLU A 349 6.00 12.31 -25.08
C GLU A 349 4.86 12.78 -25.99
N SER A 350 3.99 13.66 -25.48
CA SER A 350 2.95 14.33 -26.27
C SER A 350 3.57 15.18 -27.39
N ILE A 351 4.62 15.95 -27.08
CA ILE A 351 5.37 16.71 -28.11
C ILE A 351 6.01 15.76 -29.11
N GLN A 352 6.67 14.69 -28.66
CA GLN A 352 7.30 13.70 -29.54
C GLN A 352 6.32 13.16 -30.58
N THR A 353 5.13 12.80 -30.13
CA THR A 353 4.07 12.28 -31.02
C THR A 353 3.59 13.35 -32.01
N LYS A 354 3.48 14.61 -31.56
CA LYS A 354 3.03 15.74 -32.39
C LYS A 354 4.08 16.19 -33.42
N ILE A 355 5.38 16.05 -33.14
CA ILE A 355 6.45 16.45 -34.06
C ILE A 355 6.80 15.36 -35.09
N GLU A 356 6.37 14.11 -34.88
CA GLU A 356 6.64 12.96 -35.75
C GLU A 356 6.32 13.19 -37.25
N PRO A 357 5.27 13.94 -37.65
CA PRO A 357 4.97 14.21 -39.05
C PRO A 357 5.92 15.22 -39.76
N PHE A 358 6.70 16.00 -39.01
CA PHE A 358 7.49 17.13 -39.56
C PHE A 358 8.91 16.70 -39.96
N ALA A 359 9.20 16.61 -41.25
CA ALA A 359 10.51 16.15 -41.73
C ALA A 359 11.66 17.11 -41.35
N GLU A 360 11.34 18.39 -41.16
CA GLU A 360 12.26 19.49 -40.90
C GLU A 360 12.84 19.47 -39.47
N LEU A 361 12.17 18.80 -38.52
CA LEU A 361 12.55 18.71 -37.10
C LEU A 361 13.40 17.47 -36.78
N PHE A 362 14.28 17.08 -37.70
CA PHE A 362 15.08 15.85 -37.59
C PHE A 362 15.97 15.83 -36.33
N LYS A 363 16.52 16.99 -35.91
CA LYS A 363 17.38 17.07 -34.73
C LYS A 363 16.58 16.83 -33.44
N GLU A 364 15.44 17.46 -33.31
CA GLU A 364 14.55 17.39 -32.15
C GLU A 364 13.98 15.97 -32.01
N LYS A 365 13.63 15.31 -33.13
CA LYS A 365 13.24 13.89 -33.14
C LYS A 365 14.33 12.93 -32.67
N SER A 366 15.60 13.29 -32.84
CA SER A 366 16.73 12.47 -32.40
C SER A 366 17.11 12.69 -30.92
N GLU A 367 16.88 13.91 -30.40
CA GLU A 367 17.29 14.32 -29.06
C GLU A 367 16.19 14.14 -28.01
N LEU A 368 14.93 14.41 -28.36
CA LEU A 368 13.78 14.33 -27.44
C LEU A 368 13.60 12.94 -26.82
N PRO A 369 13.70 11.81 -27.59
CA PRO A 369 13.60 10.47 -27.00
C PRO A 369 14.74 10.18 -26.02
N ARG A 370 15.94 10.70 -26.26
CA ARG A 370 17.09 10.54 -25.35
C ARG A 370 16.83 11.23 -24.01
N LYS A 371 16.28 12.45 -24.04
CA LYS A 371 15.90 13.19 -22.83
C LYS A 371 14.75 12.52 -22.06
N ILE A 372 13.75 11.98 -22.76
CA ILE A 372 12.66 11.22 -22.14
C ILE A 372 13.19 9.97 -21.43
N VAL A 373 14.08 9.20 -22.08
CA VAL A 373 14.71 8.01 -21.49
C VAL A 373 15.53 8.40 -20.26
N PHE A 374 16.34 9.46 -20.35
CA PHE A 374 17.10 9.97 -19.22
C PHE A 374 16.20 10.34 -18.02
N LEU A 375 15.11 11.07 -18.24
CA LEU A 375 14.18 11.45 -17.17
C LEU A 375 13.51 10.23 -16.51
N ARG A 376 13.13 9.21 -17.30
CA ARG A 376 12.57 7.96 -16.75
C ARG A 376 13.60 7.20 -15.91
N ASP A 377 14.84 7.13 -16.37
CA ASP A 377 15.92 6.49 -15.62
C ASP A 377 16.26 7.27 -14.35
N PHE A 378 16.20 8.60 -14.41
CA PHE A 378 16.39 9.45 -13.24
C PHE A 378 15.26 9.31 -12.20
N ILE A 379 14.00 9.19 -12.64
CA ILE A 379 12.86 8.87 -11.76
C ILE A 379 13.07 7.52 -11.05
N ARG A 380 13.62 6.53 -11.75
CA ARG A 380 13.98 5.22 -11.16
C ARG A 380 15.13 5.35 -10.16
N GLU A 381 16.15 6.16 -10.47
CA GLU A 381 17.26 6.44 -9.55
C GLU A 381 16.76 7.05 -8.23
N ILE A 382 15.84 8.02 -8.31
CA ILE A 382 15.19 8.63 -7.14
C ILE A 382 14.46 7.56 -6.31
N ALA A 383 13.73 6.63 -6.95
CA ALA A 383 13.04 5.55 -6.26
C ALA A 383 14.02 4.63 -5.51
N THR A 384 15.14 4.26 -6.13
CA THR A 384 16.18 3.44 -5.48
C THR A 384 16.91 4.18 -4.36
N ALA A 385 17.12 5.49 -4.49
CA ALA A 385 17.73 6.32 -3.45
C ALA A 385 16.82 6.45 -2.23
N THR A 386 15.49 6.50 -2.43
CA THR A 386 14.52 6.51 -1.31
C THR A 386 14.43 5.22 -0.53
N GLU A 387 14.95 4.11 -1.06
CA GLU A 387 15.17 2.88 -0.29
C GLU A 387 16.47 2.93 0.54
N LEU A 388 17.11 4.10 0.65
CA LEU A 388 18.36 4.34 1.38
C LEU A 388 19.54 3.50 0.87
N LYS A 389 19.50 3.07 -0.39
CA LYS A 389 20.55 2.23 -0.98
C LYS A 389 21.70 3.03 -1.56
N MET A 390 21.42 4.23 -2.08
CA MET A 390 22.37 5.06 -2.84
C MET A 390 22.01 6.55 -2.73
N LYS A 391 22.96 7.44 -3.05
CA LYS A 391 22.72 8.89 -3.19
C LYS A 391 22.11 9.20 -4.56
N ILE A 392 21.45 10.36 -4.69
CA ILE A 392 20.95 10.84 -5.97
C ILE A 392 22.07 11.61 -6.67
N HIS A 393 22.41 11.25 -7.91
CA HIS A 393 23.43 11.95 -8.70
C HIS A 393 22.87 13.21 -9.38
N ILE A 394 22.57 14.24 -8.59
CA ILE A 394 21.98 15.52 -9.06
C ILE A 394 22.82 16.20 -10.14
N GLN A 395 24.15 16.06 -10.10
CA GLN A 395 25.05 16.65 -11.11
C GLN A 395 24.79 16.18 -12.55
N LYS A 396 24.22 14.97 -12.73
CA LYS A 396 23.82 14.48 -14.06
C LYS A 396 22.57 15.18 -14.58
N PHE A 397 21.71 15.64 -13.69
CA PHE A 397 20.46 16.31 -14.01
C PHE A 397 20.68 17.77 -14.44
N SER A 398 21.63 18.48 -13.81
CA SER A 398 21.94 19.88 -14.14
C SER A 398 22.72 20.07 -15.46
N GLN A 399 23.18 18.98 -16.10
CA GLN A 399 24.02 19.01 -17.30
C GLN A 399 23.28 18.66 -18.61
N GLN A 400 21.99 18.29 -18.54
CA GLN A 400 21.14 17.90 -19.69
C GLN A 400 19.93 18.82 -19.84
#